data_AF-A0A9D6UE70-F1
#
_entry.id   AF-A0A9D6UE70-F1
#
_cell.length_a   1.000
_cell.length_b   1.000
_cell.length_c   1.000
_cell.angle_alpha   90.00
_cell.angle_beta   90.00
_cell.angle_gamma   90.00
#
_symmetry.space_group_name_H-M   'P 1'
#
loop_
_entity.id
_entity.type
_entity.pdbx_description
1 polymer ?
#
loop_
_entity_poly.entity_id
_entity_poly.type
_entity_poly.pdbx_seq_one_letter_code
_entity_poly.pdbx_strand_id
1 'polypeptide(L)'
;LRFSNLYGDPRPWSVQRDSVFTLLSFLNVTKYPPSLLYLLVTLGGAALTLPALARAGEKIGEALTVFGRTPLFFYVLHLYVGAFAALALTLARGYSLQDVAAWAKSGGPPPEFGAGLAGAYVAWILIVLALYPLCRWFAEVKRRRRDLWWLTYL
;
A
#
# COMPACT_ATOMS: atom_id res chain seq x y z
N LEU A 1 1.76 -25.66 -6.04
CA LEU A 1 2.98 -24.94 -6.48
C LEU A 1 3.83 -24.45 -5.29
N ARG A 2 3.34 -23.50 -4.47
CA ARG A 2 4.11 -22.92 -3.34
C ARG A 2 4.66 -23.95 -2.36
N PHE A 3 3.87 -24.96 -2.00
CA PHE A 3 4.24 -26.02 -1.04
C PHE A 3 5.58 -26.70 -1.37
N SER A 4 5.88 -26.91 -2.66
CA SER A 4 7.10 -27.63 -3.07
C SER A 4 8.40 -26.85 -2.92
N ASN A 5 8.37 -25.52 -2.77
CA ASN A 5 9.56 -24.65 -2.85
C ASN A 5 10.41 -24.75 -4.13
N LEU A 6 9.97 -25.49 -5.15
CA LEU A 6 10.78 -25.75 -6.35
C LEU A 6 10.76 -24.62 -7.39
N TYR A 7 9.81 -23.68 -7.30
CA TYR A 7 9.56 -22.72 -8.37
C TYR A 7 9.33 -21.29 -7.84
N GLY A 8 9.89 -20.32 -8.55
CA GLY A 8 9.39 -18.95 -8.64
C GLY A 8 9.79 -17.99 -7.52
N ASP A 9 9.90 -18.44 -6.26
CA ASP A 9 10.26 -17.57 -5.15
C ASP A 9 11.74 -17.78 -4.74
N PRO A 10 12.59 -16.73 -4.76
CA PRO A 10 13.96 -16.84 -4.25
C PRO A 10 14.02 -17.07 -2.74
N ARG A 11 12.91 -16.89 -2.01
CA ARG A 11 12.81 -17.14 -0.58
C ARG A 11 11.87 -18.33 -0.32
N PRO A 12 12.43 -19.54 -0.13
CA PRO A 12 11.66 -20.72 0.24
C PRO A 12 10.88 -20.46 1.54
N TRP A 13 9.64 -20.92 1.61
CA TRP A 13 8.92 -20.92 2.88
C TRP A 13 9.52 -22.00 3.79
N SER A 14 9.49 -21.78 5.09
CA SER A 14 10.04 -22.72 6.08
C SER A 14 9.18 -22.72 7.35
N VAL A 15 9.33 -23.79 8.14
CA VAL A 15 8.74 -23.86 9.47
C VAL A 15 9.35 -22.79 10.36
N GLN A 16 8.50 -22.01 11.00
CA GLN A 16 8.89 -20.92 11.90
C GLN A 16 8.59 -21.31 13.35
N ARG A 17 8.85 -20.38 14.28
CA ARG A 17 8.65 -20.54 15.73
C ARG A 17 7.26 -21.06 16.15
N ASP A 18 6.22 -20.74 15.38
CA ASP A 18 4.86 -21.19 15.62
C ASP A 18 4.09 -21.36 14.31
N SER A 19 2.87 -21.91 14.40
CA SER A 19 2.02 -22.19 13.25
C SER A 19 1.62 -20.92 12.48
N VAL A 20 1.42 -19.80 13.18
CA VAL A 20 1.04 -18.52 12.57
C VAL A 20 2.20 -17.97 11.76
N PHE A 21 3.41 -17.92 12.30
CA PHE A 21 4.59 -17.48 11.57
C PHE A 21 4.93 -18.44 10.42
N THR A 22 4.65 -19.74 10.56
CA THR A 22 4.82 -20.70 9.46
C THR A 22 3.84 -20.42 8.33
N LEU A 23 2.58 -20.13 8.65
CA LEU A 23 1.59 -19.71 7.66
C LEU A 23 1.98 -18.38 6.99
N LEU A 24 2.46 -17.40 7.75
CA LEU A 24 2.96 -16.14 7.20
C LEU A 24 4.17 -16.35 6.30
N SER A 25 5.09 -17.26 6.64
CA SER A 25 6.22 -17.64 5.79
C SER A 25 5.74 -18.24 4.45
N PHE A 26 4.71 -19.10 4.49
CA PHE A 26 4.10 -19.66 3.29
C PHE A 26 3.48 -18.59 2.38
N LEU A 27 2.75 -17.63 2.96
CA LEU A 27 2.07 -16.54 2.25
C LEU A 27 3.03 -15.41 1.83
N ASN A 28 4.22 -15.32 2.42
CA ASN A 28 5.23 -14.32 2.09
C ASN A 28 5.87 -14.65 0.73
N VAL A 29 5.19 -14.25 -0.34
CA VAL A 29 5.66 -14.44 -1.71
C VAL A 29 6.34 -13.18 -2.22
N THR A 30 7.53 -13.32 -2.79
CA THR A 30 8.29 -12.19 -3.32
C THR A 30 7.65 -11.61 -4.59
N LYS A 31 7.43 -10.29 -4.63
CA LYS A 31 6.90 -9.57 -5.80
C LYS A 31 7.92 -9.42 -6.94
N TYR A 32 9.18 -9.23 -6.59
CA TYR A 32 10.28 -8.99 -7.53
C TYR A 32 11.45 -9.94 -7.25
N PRO A 33 11.85 -10.81 -8.19
CA PRO A 33 11.40 -10.90 -9.59
C PRO A 33 9.95 -11.41 -9.74
N PRO A 34 9.26 -11.09 -10.85
CA PRO A 34 7.90 -11.55 -11.08
C PRO A 34 7.84 -13.08 -11.16
N SER A 35 6.85 -13.69 -10.51
CA SER A 35 6.68 -15.14 -10.49
C SER A 35 5.21 -15.53 -10.65
N LEU A 36 4.95 -16.73 -11.19
CA LEU A 36 3.59 -17.28 -11.26
C LEU A 36 2.97 -17.44 -9.86
N LEU A 37 3.79 -17.68 -8.82
CA LEU A 37 3.33 -17.73 -7.44
C LEU A 37 2.71 -16.41 -7.01
N TYR A 38 3.40 -15.29 -7.25
CA TYR A 38 2.90 -13.97 -6.90
C TYR A 38 1.60 -13.65 -7.64
N LEU A 39 1.53 -13.99 -8.94
CA LEU A 39 0.32 -13.80 -9.76
C LEU A 39 -0.85 -14.64 -9.25
N LEU A 40 -0.65 -15.92 -8.97
CA LEU A 40 -1.71 -16.80 -8.48
C LEU A 40 -2.23 -16.37 -7.11
N VAL A 41 -1.36 -15.94 -6.20
CA VAL A 41 -1.79 -15.46 -4.88
C VAL A 41 -2.59 -14.16 -5.01
N THR A 42 -2.13 -13.22 -5.83
CA THR A 42 -2.83 -11.92 -6.01
C THR A 42 -4.14 -12.06 -6.79
N LEU A 43 -4.14 -12.74 -7.94
CA LEU A 43 -5.34 -12.95 -8.76
C LEU A 43 -6.31 -13.91 -8.08
N GLY A 44 -5.82 -14.98 -7.46
CA GLY A 44 -6.65 -15.91 -6.69
C GLY A 44 -7.29 -15.22 -5.50
N GLY A 45 -6.55 -14.40 -4.75
CA GLY A 45 -7.09 -13.57 -3.67
C GLY A 45 -8.16 -12.58 -4.17
N ALA A 46 -7.93 -11.93 -5.31
CA ALA A 46 -8.93 -11.06 -5.93
C ALA A 46 -10.19 -11.83 -6.35
N ALA A 47 -10.04 -13.02 -6.95
CA ALA A 47 -11.14 -13.88 -7.34
C ALA A 47 -11.96 -14.38 -6.14
N LEU A 48 -11.31 -14.71 -5.03
CA LEU A 48 -11.97 -15.14 -3.80
C LEU A 48 -12.70 -14.00 -3.08
N THR A 49 -12.22 -12.76 -3.20
CA THR A 49 -12.86 -11.59 -2.57
C THR A 49 -14.00 -10.99 -3.40
N LEU A 50 -14.04 -11.26 -4.71
CA LEU A 50 -15.07 -10.79 -5.63
C LEU A 50 -16.51 -11.05 -5.16
N PRO A 51 -16.90 -12.25 -4.68
CA PRO A 51 -18.25 -12.50 -4.17
C PRO A 51 -18.60 -11.66 -2.94
N ALA A 52 -17.63 -11.46 -2.03
CA ALA A 52 -17.81 -10.62 -0.85
C ALA A 52 -17.97 -9.15 -1.25
N LEU A 53 -17.19 -8.69 -2.23
CA LEU A 53 -17.27 -7.34 -2.76
C LEU A 53 -18.57 -7.08 -3.52
N ALA A 54 -19.07 -8.05 -4.27
CA ALA A 54 -20.35 -7.96 -4.97
C ALA A 54 -21.55 -7.84 -4.01
N ARG A 55 -21.40 -8.40 -2.80
CA ARG A 55 -22.37 -8.27 -1.71
C ARG A 55 -22.09 -7.10 -0.78
N ALA A 56 -20.98 -6.40 -0.99
CA ALA A 56 -20.66 -5.24 -0.18
C ALA A 56 -21.71 -4.15 -0.46
N GLY A 57 -22.22 -3.54 0.61
CA GLY A 57 -23.26 -2.51 0.48
C GLY A 57 -22.81 -1.34 -0.40
N GLU A 58 -23.80 -0.59 -0.89
CA GLU A 58 -23.63 0.51 -1.85
C GLU A 58 -22.52 1.49 -1.45
N LYS A 59 -22.43 1.85 -0.16
CA LYS A 59 -21.40 2.77 0.37
C LYS A 59 -19.97 2.26 0.19
N ILE A 60 -19.74 0.96 0.39
CA ILE A 60 -18.41 0.35 0.25
C ILE A 60 -18.05 0.28 -1.23
N GLY A 61 -19.01 -0.11 -2.08
CA GLY A 61 -18.83 -0.13 -3.53
C GLY A 61 -18.51 1.27 -4.09
N GLU A 62 -19.22 2.31 -3.65
CA GLU A 62 -18.95 3.69 -4.04
C GLU A 62 -17.55 4.13 -3.60
N ALA A 63 -17.18 3.86 -2.35
CA ALA A 63 -15.87 4.24 -1.83
C ALA A 63 -14.72 3.58 -2.59
N LEU A 64 -14.83 2.28 -2.88
CA LEU A 64 -13.82 1.55 -3.66
C LEU A 64 -13.77 2.04 -5.12
N THR A 65 -14.92 2.39 -5.69
CA THR A 65 -14.99 2.94 -7.05
C THR A 65 -14.31 4.32 -7.15
N VAL A 66 -14.37 5.15 -6.09
CA VAL A 66 -13.64 6.43 -6.05
C VAL A 66 -12.14 6.19 -6.24
N PHE A 67 -11.53 5.31 -5.43
CA PHE A 67 -10.11 4.99 -5.56
C PHE A 67 -9.77 4.32 -6.89
N GLY A 68 -10.64 3.43 -7.38
CA GLY A 68 -10.44 2.75 -8.67
C GLY A 68 -10.49 3.68 -9.88
N ARG A 69 -11.17 4.83 -9.79
CA ARG A 69 -11.23 5.85 -10.86
C ARG A 69 -10.04 6.80 -10.87
N THR A 70 -9.34 6.93 -9.75
CA THR A 70 -8.23 7.88 -9.56
C THR A 70 -6.96 7.21 -9.00
N PRO A 71 -6.55 6.03 -9.49
CA PRO A 71 -5.48 5.25 -8.88
C PRO A 71 -4.12 5.95 -8.98
N LEU A 72 -3.82 6.61 -10.10
CA LEU A 72 -2.57 7.34 -10.29
C LEU A 72 -2.54 8.61 -9.44
N PHE A 73 -3.65 9.35 -9.38
CA PHE A 73 -3.79 10.52 -8.51
C PHE A 73 -3.56 10.18 -7.03
N PHE A 74 -4.19 9.10 -6.54
CA PHE A 74 -3.95 8.61 -5.19
C PHE A 74 -2.49 8.18 -5.02
N TYR A 75 -1.93 7.45 -5.99
CA TYR A 75 -0.55 6.99 -5.97
C TYR A 75 0.45 8.14 -5.80
N VAL A 76 0.28 9.22 -6.56
CA VAL A 76 1.19 10.37 -6.47
C VAL A 76 1.00 11.11 -5.14
N LEU A 77 -0.25 11.39 -4.74
CA LEU A 77 -0.50 12.17 -3.53
C LEU A 77 -0.08 11.47 -2.24
N HIS A 78 -0.38 10.17 -2.08
CA HIS A 78 -0.04 9.48 -0.83
C HIS A 78 1.48 9.40 -0.60
N LEU A 79 2.30 9.39 -1.66
CA LEU A 79 3.76 9.46 -1.54
C LEU A 79 4.20 10.79 -0.91
N TYR A 80 3.70 11.91 -1.43
CA TYR A 80 4.03 13.23 -0.89
C TYR A 80 3.45 13.43 0.51
N VAL A 81 2.18 13.09 0.74
CA VAL A 81 1.55 13.19 2.05
C VAL A 81 2.29 12.32 3.07
N GLY A 82 2.67 11.10 2.70
CA GLY A 82 3.48 10.22 3.54
C GLY A 82 4.86 10.82 3.86
N ALA A 83 5.53 11.39 2.86
CA ALA A 83 6.83 12.06 3.05
C ALA A 83 6.73 13.28 3.97
N PHE A 84 5.72 14.14 3.77
CA PHE A 84 5.47 15.30 4.63
C PHE A 84 5.06 14.89 6.05
N ALA A 85 4.24 13.85 6.19
CA ALA A 85 3.85 13.33 7.50
C ALA A 85 5.07 12.75 8.25
N ALA A 86 5.94 12.00 7.55
CA ALA A 86 7.18 11.50 8.12
C ALA A 86 8.10 12.65 8.55
N LEU A 87 8.26 13.68 7.71
CA LEU A 87 9.06 14.85 8.04
C LEU A 87 8.48 15.62 9.24
N ALA A 88 7.18 15.83 9.29
CA ALA A 88 6.50 16.48 10.41
C ALA A 88 6.70 15.70 11.71
N LEU A 89 6.60 14.36 11.65
CA LEU A 89 6.89 13.49 12.79
C LEU A 89 8.35 13.62 13.24
N THR A 90 9.30 13.67 12.30
CA THR A 90 10.72 13.86 12.60
C THR A 90 10.97 15.14 13.37
N LEU A 91 10.44 16.26 12.87
CA LEU A 91 10.58 17.57 13.52
C LEU A 91 9.86 17.60 14.89
N ALA A 92 8.67 16.99 15.00
CA ALA A 92 7.92 16.90 16.25
C ALA A 92 8.64 16.04 17.32
N ARG A 93 9.47 15.08 16.89
CA ARG A 93 10.33 14.27 17.77
C ARG A 93 11.65 14.96 18.13
N GLY A 94 11.88 16.18 17.65
CA GLY A 94 13.06 16.99 17.98
C GLY A 94 14.28 16.72 17.09
N TYR A 95 14.15 15.91 16.05
CA TYR A 95 15.22 15.70 15.08
C TYR A 95 15.28 16.82 14.05
N SER A 96 16.48 17.10 13.55
CA SER A 96 16.73 18.14 12.56
C SER A 96 16.68 17.61 11.12
N LEU A 97 16.64 18.52 10.15
CA LEU A 97 16.79 18.16 8.73
C LEU A 97 18.15 17.53 8.41
N GLN A 98 19.18 17.83 9.22
CA GLN A 98 20.51 17.24 9.05
C GLN A 98 20.50 15.76 9.42
N ASP A 99 19.72 15.37 10.44
CA ASP A 99 19.53 13.98 10.83
C ASP A 99 18.85 13.19 9.71
N VAL A 100 17.81 13.77 9.10
CA VAL A 100 17.15 13.15 7.93
C VAL A 100 18.13 12.95 6.78
N ALA A 101 18.99 13.93 6.50
CA ALA A 101 20.00 13.82 5.45
C ALA A 101 21.06 12.77 5.79
N ALA A 102 21.43 12.61 7.06
CA ALA A 102 22.31 11.55 7.52
C ALA A 102 21.65 10.17 7.36
N TRP A 103 20.38 10.03 7.73
CA TRP A 103 19.60 8.80 7.61
C TRP A 103 19.45 8.34 6.16
N ALA A 104 19.23 9.28 5.24
CA ALA A 104 19.17 8.97 3.81
C ALA A 104 20.48 8.35 3.29
N LYS A 105 21.63 8.71 3.88
CA LYS A 105 22.94 8.13 3.54
C LYS A 105 23.20 6.81 4.25
N SER A 106 22.74 6.66 5.50
CA SER A 106 22.96 5.45 6.30
C SER A 106 21.94 4.33 6.02
N GLY A 107 20.93 4.59 5.18
CA GLY A 107 19.93 3.60 4.77
C GLY A 107 18.63 3.61 5.58
N GLY A 108 18.45 4.57 6.49
CA GLY A 108 17.21 4.74 7.25
C GLY A 108 17.39 5.43 8.60
N PRO A 109 16.27 5.81 9.25
CA PRO A 109 16.27 6.34 10.61
C PRO A 109 16.68 5.27 11.64
N PRO A 110 17.07 5.67 12.87
CA PRO A 110 17.42 4.73 13.91
C PRO A 110 16.21 3.84 14.31
N PRO A 111 16.43 2.62 14.82
CA PRO A 111 15.36 1.66 15.09
C PRO A 111 14.25 2.18 16.03
N GLU A 112 14.61 3.01 17.00
CA GLU A 112 13.72 3.63 17.97
C GLU A 112 12.82 4.74 17.40
N PHE A 113 13.09 5.20 16.17
CA PHE A 113 12.29 6.24 15.52
C PHE A 113 10.89 5.76 15.13
N GLY A 114 10.77 4.50 14.71
CA GLY A 114 9.53 3.95 14.17
C GLY A 114 8.39 3.88 15.20
N ALA A 115 7.16 4.20 14.78
CA ALA A 115 5.96 4.07 15.62
C ALA A 115 5.46 2.61 15.79
N GLY A 116 6.30 1.64 15.46
CA GLY A 116 5.94 0.22 15.37
C GLY A 116 4.90 -0.09 14.31
N LEU A 117 4.47 -1.36 14.26
CA LEU A 117 3.49 -1.83 13.27
C LEU A 117 2.11 -1.17 13.46
N ALA A 118 1.66 -1.02 14.71
CA ALA A 118 0.38 -0.40 15.02
C ALA A 118 0.35 1.08 14.58
N GLY A 119 1.40 1.85 14.89
CA GLY A 119 1.50 3.25 14.46
C GLY A 119 1.56 3.38 12.94
N ALA A 120 2.24 2.45 12.25
CA ALA A 120 2.24 2.42 10.79
C ALA A 120 0.84 2.22 10.20
N TYR A 121 0.03 1.29 10.75
CA TYR A 121 -1.35 1.09 10.31
C TYR A 121 -2.26 2.29 10.60
N VAL A 122 -2.10 2.93 11.77
CA VAL A 122 -2.84 4.15 12.10
C VAL A 122 -2.51 5.26 11.11
N ALA A 123 -1.22 5.52 10.86
CA ALA A 123 -0.79 6.51 9.88
C ALA A 123 -1.34 6.20 8.47
N TRP A 124 -1.28 4.94 8.06
CA TRP A 124 -1.84 4.49 6.78
C TRP A 124 -3.35 4.77 6.67
N ILE A 125 -4.15 4.39 7.68
CA ILE A 125 -5.59 4.66 7.71
C ILE A 125 -5.86 6.16 7.62
N LEU A 126 -5.14 6.98 8.40
CA LEU A 126 -5.31 8.42 8.39
C LEU A 126 -5.02 9.03 7.02
N ILE A 127 -3.95 8.60 6.34
CA ILE A 127 -3.61 9.06 4.98
C ILE A 127 -4.71 8.66 4.00
N VAL A 128 -5.18 7.42 4.04
CA VAL A 128 -6.26 6.94 3.16
C VAL A 128 -7.54 7.76 3.35
N LEU A 129 -7.93 8.01 4.60
CA LEU A 129 -9.12 8.80 4.93
C LEU A 129 -8.96 10.27 4.50
N ALA A 130 -7.78 10.86 4.72
CA ALA A 130 -7.50 12.23 4.33
C ALA A 130 -7.52 12.43 2.80
N LEU A 131 -7.08 11.42 2.04
CA LEU A 131 -7.05 11.47 0.58
C LEU A 131 -8.38 11.14 -0.08
N TYR A 132 -9.29 10.47 0.63
CA TYR A 132 -10.61 10.11 0.10
C TYR A 132 -11.40 11.30 -0.50
N PRO A 133 -11.60 12.45 0.21
CA PRO A 133 -12.32 13.59 -0.36
C PRO A 133 -11.63 14.17 -1.59
N LEU A 134 -10.29 14.20 -1.63
CA LEU A 134 -9.52 14.68 -2.78
C LEU A 134 -9.73 13.75 -3.99
N CYS A 135 -9.69 12.44 -3.79
CA CYS A 135 -9.95 11.46 -4.84
C CYS A 135 -11.40 11.57 -5.35
N ARG A 136 -12.38 11.75 -4.46
CA ARG A 136 -13.78 11.95 -4.84
C ARG A 136 -13.97 13.20 -5.69
N TRP A 137 -13.34 14.30 -5.31
CA TRP A 137 -13.35 15.54 -6.09
C TRP A 137 -12.71 15.35 -7.46
N PHE A 138 -11.53 14.73 -7.53
CA PHE A 138 -10.82 14.52 -8.79
C PHE A 138 -11.59 13.60 -9.75
N ALA A 139 -12.24 12.56 -9.21
CA ALA A 139 -13.13 11.69 -9.99
C ALA A 139 -14.28 12.47 -10.66
N GLU A 140 -14.85 13.45 -9.94
CA GLU A 140 -15.91 14.31 -10.48
C GLU A 140 -15.39 15.29 -11.54
N VAL A 141 -14.20 15.85 -11.34
CA VAL A 141 -13.53 16.70 -12.34
C VAL A 141 -13.29 15.92 -13.64
N LYS A 142 -12.73 14.70 -13.54
CA LYS A 142 -12.51 13.81 -14.68
C LYS A 142 -13.81 13.45 -15.41
N ARG A 143 -14.92 13.34 -14.67
CA ARG A 143 -16.25 13.10 -15.26
C ARG A 143 -16.77 14.30 -16.06
N ARG A 144 -16.55 15.51 -15.56
CA ARG A 144 -17.03 16.77 -16.18
C ARG A 144 -16.16 17.24 -17.35
N ARG A 145 -14.84 17.07 -17.23
CA ARG A 145 -13.84 17.60 -18.18
C ARG A 145 -13.27 16.49 -19.05
N ARG A 146 -14.04 16.11 -20.08
CA ARG A 146 -13.62 15.16 -21.13
C ARG A 146 -12.84 15.83 -22.27
N ASP A 147 -12.75 17.15 -22.25
CA ASP A 147 -12.03 17.99 -23.19
C ASP A 147 -10.49 17.86 -23.07
N LEU A 148 -9.99 17.44 -21.91
CA LEU A 148 -8.56 17.34 -21.62
C LEU A 148 -8.10 15.88 -21.76
N TRP A 149 -7.45 15.57 -22.87
CA TRP A 149 -6.99 14.21 -23.21
C TRP A 149 -6.10 13.55 -22.13
N TRP A 150 -5.26 14.33 -21.45
CA TRP A 150 -4.34 13.86 -20.40
C TRP A 150 -5.04 13.44 -19.10
N LEU A 151 -6.24 13.95 -18.80
CA LEU A 151 -7.04 13.52 -17.65
C LEU A 151 -7.54 12.08 -17.79
N THR A 152 -7.52 11.51 -19.00
CA THR A 152 -7.85 10.08 -19.19
C THR A 152 -6.82 9.18 -18.51
N TYR A 153 -5.55 9.59 -18.54
CA TYR A 153 -4.41 8.82 -18.04
C TYR A 153 -4.14 9.00 -16.53
N LEU A 154 -4.61 10.08 -15.92
CA LEU A 154 -4.52 10.37 -14.47
C LEU A 154 -5.77 9.92 -13.71
#